data_AF-A0A1Y6CEE4-F1
#
_entry.id   AF-A0A1Y6CEE4-F1
#
_cell.length_a   1.000
_cell.length_b   1.000
_cell.length_c   1.000
_cell.angle_alpha   90.00
_cell.angle_beta   90.00
_cell.angle_gamma   90.00
#
_symmetry.space_group_name_H-M   'P 1'
#
loop_
_entity.id
_entity.type
_entity.pdbx_description
1 polymer ?
#
loop_
_entity_poly.entity_id
_entity_poly.type
_entity_poly.pdbx_seq_one_letter_code
_entity_poly.pdbx_strand_id
1 'polypeptide(L)'
;MKIVMPLILGSSFVSPQLMANKQEDVRLEIDFGPLKSGNQDFWYPWIGSSKRLFSASKTYPDAFHFNPLTIRLKSSCGFSFVERDGGFLSFFYHLIKDSICVCKHLEIDLKGLPLGQYDIQFPMFDARQSMSHEVSISQSGSGTSKKHYKSQIEKTIPNQKLNLDSIPFDVKDDSTIEFEFKSQNDPILLNGLMLTLYKNDGDDPDPKPDPNPGQPNFDCLTRTGGDFWGGVDSWIKVPGNSSYGTTSFCVMKYEAKDEDSLPISFHYRTPWLNLSQDQAKKRCESLGPGFHLLTNEEWMTLASDIASVDSNWVGGIAGIDGLIQGHSSGNPSAVCTVVPPDKAYLNGTCLAEESGPVSQRRYFTLSTGESIWDLSGNASEWVDYQATAKPHPGDRSLLFSEVEGSPSLPKEALVPVSESSSHWDKAWNSSPSIGQYIPGLGGVGGALRRGGDWSSAGLFQADLRLSPHESDRKTGFRCAYVNP
;
A
#
# COMPACT_ATOMS: atom_id res chain seq x y z
N MET A 1 7.47 -63.84 -41.30
CA MET A 1 7.00 -62.88 -42.33
C MET A 1 7.86 -61.62 -42.19
N LYS A 2 8.60 -61.23 -43.24
CA LYS A 2 9.43 -60.01 -43.29
C LYS A 2 8.54 -58.77 -43.49
N ILE A 3 9.03 -57.60 -43.04
CA ILE A 3 9.00 -56.22 -43.60
C ILE A 3 9.19 -55.25 -42.40
N VAL A 4 10.38 -54.72 -42.13
CA VAL A 4 11.05 -53.48 -42.61
C VAL A 4 10.47 -52.15 -42.02
N MET A 5 11.38 -51.41 -41.36
CA MET A 5 11.41 -50.04 -40.77
C MET A 5 10.89 -48.88 -41.67
N PRO A 6 10.60 -47.63 -41.16
CA PRO A 6 11.55 -46.76 -40.44
C PRO A 6 11.07 -45.76 -39.35
N LEU A 7 12.10 -45.21 -38.68
CA LEU A 7 12.23 -44.02 -37.81
C LEU A 7 11.25 -42.86 -38.02
N ILE A 8 10.92 -42.12 -36.93
CA ILE A 8 11.02 -40.64 -36.81
C ILE A 8 11.28 -40.28 -35.34
N LEU A 9 12.28 -39.40 -35.14
CA LEU A 9 12.68 -38.75 -33.89
C LEU A 9 11.66 -37.69 -33.45
N GLY A 10 11.43 -37.56 -32.14
CA GLY A 10 10.68 -36.44 -31.54
C GLY A 10 11.07 -36.26 -30.09
N SER A 11 11.98 -35.33 -29.83
CA SER A 11 12.45 -34.87 -28.53
C SER A 11 11.37 -34.11 -27.76
N SER A 12 11.14 -34.48 -26.51
CA SER A 12 10.52 -33.60 -25.51
C SER A 12 10.97 -34.00 -24.10
N PHE A 13 12.17 -33.57 -23.72
CA PHE A 13 12.48 -33.34 -22.32
C PHE A 13 11.76 -32.05 -21.92
N VAL A 14 10.63 -32.19 -21.23
CA VAL A 14 10.06 -31.13 -20.41
C VAL A 14 10.17 -31.62 -18.97
N SER A 15 11.17 -31.09 -18.25
CA SER A 15 11.23 -31.21 -16.80
C SER A 15 10.13 -30.32 -16.22
N PRO A 16 9.26 -30.81 -15.31
CA PRO A 16 8.35 -29.94 -14.59
C PRO A 16 9.16 -29.06 -13.62
N GLN A 17 9.01 -27.74 -13.73
CA GLN A 17 9.40 -26.80 -12.69
C GLN A 17 8.58 -27.11 -11.43
N LEU A 18 9.26 -27.56 -10.37
CA LEU A 18 8.76 -27.41 -9.01
C LEU A 18 8.86 -25.92 -8.66
N MET A 19 7.75 -25.20 -8.80
CA MET A 19 7.54 -23.95 -8.06
C MET A 19 7.18 -24.36 -6.62
N ALA A 20 8.19 -24.49 -5.76
CA ALA A 20 7.97 -24.48 -4.32
C ALA A 20 7.47 -23.08 -3.94
N ASN A 21 6.38 -23.00 -3.17
CA ASN A 21 5.90 -21.75 -2.57
C ASN A 21 7.03 -21.13 -1.73
N LYS A 22 7.70 -20.11 -2.25
CA LYS A 22 8.69 -19.34 -1.50
C LYS A 22 7.96 -18.21 -0.77
N GLN A 23 8.08 -18.18 0.54
CA GLN A 23 7.57 -17.09 1.37
C GLN A 23 8.55 -15.91 1.32
N GLU A 24 8.04 -14.72 0.99
CA GLU A 24 8.81 -13.47 1.02
C GLU A 24 9.15 -13.09 2.46
N ASP A 25 10.43 -12.83 2.73
CA ASP A 25 10.92 -12.51 4.07
C ASP A 25 11.16 -11.00 4.22
N VAL A 26 11.74 -10.36 3.19
CA VAL A 26 12.06 -8.91 3.21
C VAL A 26 12.01 -8.31 1.80
N ARG A 27 11.39 -7.14 1.63
CA ARG A 27 11.43 -6.31 0.42
C ARG A 27 12.09 -4.96 0.69
N LEU A 28 13.09 -4.61 -0.12
CA LEU A 28 13.82 -3.34 -0.07
C LEU A 28 13.60 -2.58 -1.38
N GLU A 29 13.13 -1.34 -1.26
CA GLU A 29 12.96 -0.41 -2.39
C GLU A 29 13.92 0.77 -2.23
N ILE A 30 14.78 0.96 -3.23
CA ILE A 30 15.78 2.01 -3.28
C ILE A 30 15.39 2.98 -4.40
N ASP A 31 15.06 4.21 -4.01
CA ASP A 31 14.93 5.32 -4.94
C ASP A 31 16.28 6.04 -5.02
N PHE A 32 16.78 6.22 -6.25
CA PHE A 32 18.08 6.86 -6.43
C PHE A 32 18.02 8.39 -6.35
N GLY A 33 16.85 9.02 -6.59
CA GLY A 33 16.64 10.47 -6.48
C GLY A 33 17.68 11.37 -7.17
N PRO A 34 17.78 12.66 -6.78
CA PRO A 34 18.77 13.59 -7.34
C PRO A 34 20.17 13.34 -6.73
N LEU A 35 21.05 12.69 -7.50
CA LEU A 35 22.43 12.38 -7.10
C LEU A 35 23.35 13.61 -7.14
N LYS A 36 24.22 13.79 -6.12
CA LYS A 36 25.19 14.93 -6.03
C LYS A 36 26.63 14.59 -6.42
N SER A 37 27.02 13.32 -6.56
CA SER A 37 28.39 12.90 -6.91
C SER A 37 28.47 11.49 -7.51
N GLY A 38 29.59 11.20 -8.21
CA GLY A 38 29.81 10.00 -9.03
C GLY A 38 30.16 8.70 -8.29
N ASN A 39 30.31 8.73 -6.97
CA ASN A 39 30.37 7.55 -6.10
C ASN A 39 29.47 7.86 -4.90
N GLN A 40 28.48 7.01 -4.64
CA GLN A 40 27.71 7.05 -3.40
C GLN A 40 27.85 5.71 -2.72
N ASP A 41 28.15 5.73 -1.41
CA ASP A 41 28.11 4.55 -0.55
C ASP A 41 26.94 4.79 0.42
N PHE A 42 25.95 3.90 0.38
CA PHE A 42 24.85 3.91 1.34
C PHE A 42 25.23 3.00 2.52
N TRP A 43 24.90 3.36 3.75
CA TRP A 43 25.19 2.56 4.94
C TRP A 43 23.88 2.28 5.65
N TYR A 44 23.47 1.01 5.74
CA TYR A 44 22.17 0.67 6.32
C TYR A 44 22.20 -0.53 7.27
N PRO A 45 21.76 -0.37 8.52
CA PRO A 45 21.59 -1.51 9.42
C PRO A 45 20.23 -2.21 9.17
N TRP A 46 20.28 -3.52 8.94
CA TRP A 46 19.13 -4.34 8.54
C TRP A 46 18.22 -4.67 9.72
N ILE A 47 16.95 -4.25 9.69
CA ILE A 47 15.86 -4.81 10.51
C ILE A 47 14.57 -4.68 9.66
N GLY A 48 13.82 -5.76 9.44
CA GLY A 48 12.53 -5.73 8.72
C GLY A 48 11.46 -4.94 9.50
N SER A 49 10.28 -4.57 9.00
CA SER A 49 9.54 -4.79 7.74
C SER A 49 9.75 -3.65 6.72
N SER A 50 9.38 -3.90 5.46
CA SER A 50 9.67 -3.11 4.23
C SER A 50 9.87 -1.60 4.41
N LYS A 51 10.94 -1.05 3.81
CA LYS A 51 11.27 0.38 3.93
C LYS A 51 11.68 0.98 2.59
N ARG A 52 11.07 2.12 2.24
CA ARG A 52 11.41 2.96 1.09
C ARG A 52 12.39 4.05 1.54
N LEU A 53 13.51 4.23 0.85
CA LEU A 53 14.58 5.16 1.24
C LEU A 53 14.64 6.39 0.33
N PHE A 54 14.90 7.56 0.91
CA PHE A 54 15.19 8.82 0.20
C PHE A 54 16.66 9.23 0.43
N SER A 55 17.23 10.01 -0.49
CA SER A 55 18.63 10.50 -0.44
C SER A 55 19.01 11.35 0.80
N ALA A 56 18.08 11.58 1.73
CA ALA A 56 18.27 12.35 2.97
C ALA A 56 18.16 11.52 4.27
N SER A 57 17.97 10.19 4.21
CA SER A 57 17.79 9.38 5.42
C SER A 57 19.07 9.33 6.27
N LYS A 58 19.06 10.03 7.41
CA LYS A 58 20.10 9.97 8.44
C LYS A 58 20.00 8.69 9.28
N THR A 59 21.16 8.29 9.82
CA THR A 59 21.37 7.12 10.67
C THR A 59 20.60 7.20 12.00
N TYR A 60 19.98 6.10 12.40
CA TYR A 60 19.47 5.90 13.77
C TYR A 60 20.45 5.00 14.55
N PRO A 61 20.81 5.34 15.81
CA PRO A 61 21.80 4.60 16.61
C PRO A 61 21.41 3.17 17.02
N ASP A 62 20.16 2.74 16.86
CA ASP A 62 19.64 1.54 17.53
C ASP A 62 19.65 0.25 16.68
N ALA A 63 20.48 0.19 15.64
CA ALA A 63 20.45 -0.90 14.68
C ALA A 63 21.82 -1.58 14.57
N PHE A 64 22.11 -2.47 15.53
CA PHE A 64 23.35 -3.22 15.65
C PHE A 64 23.10 -4.73 15.59
N HIS A 65 22.61 -5.28 14.47
CA HIS A 65 22.63 -6.75 14.29
C HIS A 65 22.93 -7.27 12.87
N PHE A 66 23.25 -6.42 11.89
CA PHE A 66 23.59 -6.88 10.53
C PHE A 66 24.63 -5.99 9.84
N ASN A 67 25.33 -6.56 8.86
CA ASN A 67 26.29 -5.85 8.03
C ASN A 67 25.61 -4.72 7.25
N PRO A 68 26.23 -3.54 7.12
CA PRO A 68 25.67 -2.45 6.35
C PRO A 68 25.58 -2.78 4.85
N LEU A 69 24.39 -2.64 4.26
CA LEU A 69 24.24 -2.75 2.80
C LEU A 69 24.87 -1.52 2.13
N THR A 70 25.94 -1.74 1.38
CA THR A 70 26.59 -0.74 0.53
C THR A 70 26.14 -0.90 -0.91
N ILE A 71 25.62 0.18 -1.50
CA ILE A 71 25.28 0.25 -2.92
C ILE A 71 26.23 1.23 -3.57
N ARG A 72 26.90 0.86 -4.66
CA ARG A 72 27.77 1.75 -5.43
C ARG A 72 27.34 1.79 -6.87
N LEU A 73 27.11 2.99 -7.39
CA LEU A 73 26.82 3.23 -8.80
C LEU A 73 28.10 3.70 -9.50
N LYS A 74 28.43 3.12 -10.66
CA LYS A 74 29.50 3.63 -11.54
C LYS A 74 28.98 3.85 -12.95
N SER A 75 29.40 4.96 -13.55
CA SER A 75 29.13 5.28 -14.95
C SER A 75 30.40 5.80 -15.59
N SER A 76 30.68 5.34 -16.81
CA SER A 76 31.86 5.79 -17.57
C SER A 76 31.78 7.26 -18.01
N CYS A 77 30.58 7.85 -18.00
CA CYS A 77 30.36 9.25 -18.40
C CYS A 77 29.78 10.13 -17.29
N GLY A 78 29.76 9.63 -16.05
CA GLY A 78 29.07 10.28 -14.94
C GLY A 78 27.55 10.13 -15.00
N PHE A 79 26.86 10.83 -14.10
CA PHE A 79 25.40 10.80 -13.97
C PHE A 79 24.84 12.16 -14.36
N SER A 80 23.83 12.18 -15.23
CA SER A 80 23.06 13.40 -15.54
C SER A 80 21.66 13.29 -14.95
N PHE A 81 21.20 14.39 -14.36
CA PHE A 81 19.84 14.50 -13.81
C PHE A 81 18.94 15.28 -14.77
N VAL A 82 17.68 14.87 -14.89
CA VAL A 82 16.66 15.65 -15.60
C VAL A 82 16.00 16.58 -14.57
N GLU A 83 16.49 17.80 -14.49
CA GLU A 83 16.00 18.79 -13.52
C GLU A 83 14.66 19.42 -13.94
N ARG A 84 13.90 19.79 -12.90
CA ARG A 84 12.58 20.40 -12.98
C ARG A 84 12.69 21.84 -13.49
N ASP A 85 12.58 22.04 -14.80
CA ASP A 85 12.35 23.38 -15.34
C ASP A 85 11.08 23.47 -16.19
N GLY A 86 10.19 24.35 -15.73
CA GLY A 86 8.90 24.63 -16.34
C GLY A 86 9.07 25.46 -17.61
N GLY A 87 8.72 24.87 -18.74
CA GLY A 87 8.61 25.59 -20.00
C GLY A 87 8.68 24.66 -21.20
N PHE A 88 7.57 24.59 -21.94
CA PHE A 88 7.35 23.97 -23.26
C PHE A 88 6.93 22.48 -23.35
N LEU A 89 5.73 22.35 -23.91
CA LEU A 89 5.07 21.24 -24.63
C LEU A 89 4.63 20.00 -23.83
N SER A 90 3.35 20.11 -23.45
CA SER A 90 2.37 19.11 -23.06
C SER A 90 2.43 17.79 -23.85
N PHE A 91 2.95 16.75 -23.21
CA PHE A 91 2.37 15.39 -23.16
C PHE A 91 3.21 14.45 -22.28
N PHE A 92 4.50 14.75 -22.08
CA PHE A 92 5.48 13.84 -21.48
C PHE A 92 5.74 14.01 -19.96
N TYR A 93 5.03 14.92 -19.29
CA TYR A 93 5.43 15.41 -17.97
C TYR A 93 4.94 14.62 -16.74
N HIS A 94 4.21 13.51 -16.92
CA HIS A 94 3.66 12.75 -15.78
C HIS A 94 4.44 11.48 -15.39
N LEU A 95 5.43 11.05 -16.19
CA LEU A 95 6.09 9.74 -15.99
C LEU A 95 7.61 9.79 -15.74
N ILE A 96 8.26 10.96 -15.79
CA ILE A 96 9.74 11.08 -15.80
C ILE A 96 10.25 11.97 -14.65
N LYS A 97 9.72 11.79 -13.44
CA LYS A 97 10.22 12.48 -12.25
C LYS A 97 11.20 11.53 -11.53
N ASP A 98 12.41 12.01 -11.26
CA ASP A 98 13.45 11.37 -10.41
C ASP A 98 14.27 10.19 -11.00
N SER A 99 14.51 10.17 -12.32
CA SER A 99 15.36 9.14 -12.95
C SER A 99 16.82 9.56 -13.15
N ILE A 100 17.76 8.63 -12.96
CA ILE A 100 19.16 8.77 -13.36
C ILE A 100 19.26 8.55 -14.87
N CYS A 101 19.91 9.50 -15.57
CA CYS A 101 20.37 9.30 -16.93
C CYS A 101 21.87 8.99 -16.95
N VAL A 102 22.21 7.87 -17.56
CA VAL A 102 23.56 7.38 -17.78
C VAL A 102 23.74 7.08 -19.26
N CYS A 103 24.96 7.17 -19.79
CA CYS A 103 25.19 7.00 -21.22
C CYS A 103 24.95 5.55 -21.64
N LYS A 104 26.00 4.78 -21.92
CA LYS A 104 25.85 3.43 -22.49
C LYS A 104 26.27 2.33 -21.54
N HIS A 105 26.76 2.70 -20.36
CA HIS A 105 27.33 1.79 -19.39
C HIS A 105 27.02 2.23 -17.97
N LEU A 106 26.37 1.36 -17.21
CA LEU A 106 26.09 1.53 -15.78
C LEU A 106 26.51 0.26 -15.04
N GLU A 107 27.28 0.43 -13.98
CA GLU A 107 27.59 -0.62 -13.02
C GLU A 107 26.90 -0.33 -11.67
N ILE A 108 26.37 -1.36 -11.03
CA ILE A 108 25.80 -1.29 -9.69
C ILE A 108 26.44 -2.40 -8.84
N ASP A 109 27.17 -2.02 -7.80
CA ASP A 109 27.74 -2.97 -6.84
C ASP A 109 26.87 -2.99 -5.57
N LEU A 110 26.45 -4.18 -5.13
CA LEU A 110 25.77 -4.41 -3.85
C LEU A 110 26.67 -5.23 -2.95
N LYS A 111 26.97 -4.72 -1.74
CA LYS A 111 27.79 -5.42 -0.75
C LYS A 111 27.08 -5.43 0.61
N GLY A 112 27.15 -6.56 1.32
CA GLY A 112 26.49 -6.71 2.63
C GLY A 112 25.06 -7.23 2.54
N LEU A 113 24.67 -7.84 1.42
CA LEU A 113 23.48 -8.67 1.35
C LEU A 113 23.72 -9.96 2.18
N PRO A 114 22.82 -10.35 3.09
CA PRO A 114 22.83 -11.61 3.78
C PRO A 114 22.60 -12.76 2.81
N LEU A 115 22.89 -13.94 3.32
CA LEU A 115 22.80 -15.18 2.57
C LEU A 115 21.33 -15.49 2.27
N GLY A 116 21.02 -15.79 1.01
CA GLY A 116 19.65 -16.08 0.61
C GLY A 116 19.43 -16.01 -0.90
N GLN A 117 18.19 -16.32 -1.29
CA GLN A 117 17.75 -16.18 -2.68
C GLN A 117 17.06 -14.85 -2.85
N TYR A 118 17.38 -14.15 -3.92
CA TYR A 118 16.87 -12.82 -4.20
C TYR A 118 16.23 -12.76 -5.57
N ASP A 119 15.16 -11.99 -5.68
CA ASP A 119 14.69 -11.43 -6.93
C ASP A 119 15.03 -9.95 -6.97
N ILE A 120 15.55 -9.49 -8.10
CA ILE A 120 15.81 -8.08 -8.35
C ILE A 120 14.98 -7.57 -9.52
N GLN A 121 14.47 -6.35 -9.37
CA GLN A 121 13.75 -5.64 -10.42
C GLN A 121 14.31 -4.23 -10.58
N PHE A 122 14.46 -3.81 -11.83
CA PHE A 122 14.92 -2.48 -12.22
C PHE A 122 13.76 -1.75 -12.91
N PRO A 123 13.13 -0.76 -12.27
CA PRO A 123 12.21 0.12 -12.97
C PRO A 123 12.99 1.00 -13.98
N MET A 124 12.99 0.60 -15.25
CA MET A 124 13.63 1.32 -16.38
C MET A 124 12.58 2.00 -17.26
N PHE A 125 12.93 3.12 -17.88
CA PHE A 125 12.05 3.85 -18.82
C PHE A 125 12.73 4.06 -20.17
N ASP A 126 11.93 3.99 -21.25
CA ASP A 126 12.37 4.31 -22.61
C ASP A 126 11.42 5.28 -23.28
N ALA A 127 11.95 6.45 -23.67
CA ALA A 127 11.20 7.47 -24.39
C ALA A 127 11.04 7.17 -25.90
N ARG A 128 11.80 6.21 -26.46
CA ARG A 128 11.90 5.95 -27.91
C ARG A 128 11.39 4.57 -28.34
N GLN A 129 10.92 3.74 -27.41
CA GLN A 129 10.32 2.42 -27.69
C GLN A 129 11.26 1.39 -28.34
N SER A 130 12.57 1.51 -28.13
CA SER A 130 13.57 0.51 -28.54
C SER A 130 14.69 0.35 -27.50
N MET A 131 14.43 -0.35 -26.40
CA MET A 131 15.53 -0.80 -25.53
C MET A 131 16.10 -2.10 -26.06
N SER A 132 17.37 -2.07 -26.46
CA SER A 132 18.24 -3.24 -26.51
C SER A 132 19.33 -3.03 -25.46
N HIS A 133 19.09 -3.62 -24.28
CA HIS A 133 20.02 -3.57 -23.16
C HIS A 133 20.52 -4.98 -22.86
N GLU A 134 21.83 -5.09 -22.67
CA GLU A 134 22.46 -6.27 -22.12
C GLU A 134 22.64 -6.06 -20.62
N VAL A 135 22.04 -6.94 -19.82
CA VAL A 135 22.26 -6.99 -18.38
C VAL A 135 23.14 -8.20 -18.09
N SER A 136 24.25 -7.96 -17.40
CA SER A 136 25.13 -8.99 -16.88
C SER A 136 25.16 -8.91 -15.36
N ILE A 137 24.96 -10.04 -14.69
CA ILE A 137 25.12 -10.16 -13.25
C ILE A 137 26.41 -10.95 -12.98
N SER A 138 27.22 -10.50 -12.04
CA SER A 138 28.35 -11.27 -11.52
C SER A 138 28.43 -11.16 -10.00
N GLN A 139 28.98 -12.20 -9.37
CA GLN A 139 29.26 -12.25 -7.94
C GLN A 139 30.78 -12.38 -7.79
N SER A 140 31.42 -11.43 -7.09
CA SER A 140 32.88 -11.40 -6.91
C SER A 140 33.25 -11.79 -5.47
N GLY A 141 33.56 -13.07 -5.28
CA GLY A 141 34.14 -13.62 -4.04
C GLY A 141 35.67 -13.67 -4.08
N SER A 142 36.31 -13.94 -2.94
CA SER A 142 37.77 -14.09 -2.79
C SER A 142 38.33 -15.33 -3.51
N GLY A 143 38.34 -15.31 -4.86
CA GLY A 143 39.25 -16.14 -5.64
C GLY A 143 38.70 -16.91 -6.84
N THR A 144 37.40 -17.07 -7.06
CA THR A 144 36.91 -17.84 -8.24
C THR A 144 35.52 -17.44 -8.77
N SER A 145 35.53 -17.06 -10.06
CA SER A 145 34.52 -17.13 -11.14
C SER A 145 33.10 -16.57 -11.00
N LYS A 146 32.85 -15.60 -11.90
CA LYS A 146 31.59 -15.02 -12.38
C LYS A 146 30.54 -16.06 -12.79
N LYS A 147 29.32 -15.91 -12.29
CA LYS A 147 28.14 -16.61 -12.82
C LYS A 147 27.39 -15.64 -13.73
N HIS A 148 27.59 -15.76 -15.04
CA HIS A 148 26.98 -14.87 -16.04
C HIS A 148 25.50 -15.22 -16.25
N TYR A 149 24.58 -14.46 -15.67
CA TYR A 149 23.26 -14.32 -16.28
C TYR A 149 23.38 -13.22 -17.34
N LYS A 150 23.32 -13.59 -18.61
CA LYS A 150 23.31 -12.65 -19.74
C LYS A 150 21.93 -12.72 -20.38
N SER A 151 21.13 -11.68 -20.16
CA SER A 151 19.83 -11.53 -20.83
C SER A 151 19.90 -10.37 -21.81
N GLN A 152 19.45 -10.61 -23.04
CA GLN A 152 19.19 -9.58 -24.04
C GLN A 152 17.72 -9.22 -23.94
N ILE A 153 17.43 -8.02 -23.44
CA ILE A 153 16.07 -7.52 -23.40
C ILE A 153 15.82 -6.82 -24.73
N GLU A 154 15.18 -7.50 -25.68
CA GLU A 154 14.64 -6.89 -26.90
C GLU A 154 13.12 -6.82 -26.79
N LYS A 155 12.56 -5.63 -26.51
CA LYS A 155 11.12 -5.40 -26.53
C LYS A 155 10.80 -4.12 -27.31
N THR A 156 10.00 -4.25 -28.37
CA THR A 156 9.38 -3.13 -29.09
C THR A 156 8.02 -2.86 -28.43
N ILE A 157 7.81 -1.71 -27.79
CA ILE A 157 6.57 -1.47 -27.02
C ILE A 157 5.94 -0.10 -27.35
N PRO A 158 4.68 -0.05 -27.81
CA PRO A 158 3.92 1.18 -27.86
C PRO A 158 3.38 1.56 -26.47
N ASN A 159 3.77 2.74 -25.97
CA ASN A 159 3.10 3.54 -24.93
C ASN A 159 2.59 2.83 -23.64
N GLN A 160 3.30 1.86 -23.08
CA GLN A 160 3.05 1.33 -21.72
C GLN A 160 4.34 1.25 -20.88
N LYS A 161 4.19 1.37 -19.55
CA LYS A 161 5.27 1.26 -18.56
C LYS A 161 5.90 -0.15 -18.63
N LEU A 162 7.23 -0.21 -18.58
CA LEU A 162 7.98 -1.42 -18.83
C LEU A 162 8.10 -2.27 -17.54
N ASN A 163 7.43 -3.42 -17.48
CA ASN A 163 7.77 -4.47 -16.51
C ASN A 163 8.98 -5.25 -17.03
N LEU A 164 10.10 -5.16 -16.32
CA LEU A 164 11.23 -6.08 -16.52
C LEU A 164 10.99 -7.35 -15.71
N ASP A 165 11.24 -8.50 -16.34
CA ASP A 165 11.17 -9.81 -15.69
C ASP A 165 12.12 -9.83 -14.48
N SER A 166 11.66 -10.36 -13.33
CA SER A 166 12.52 -10.45 -12.14
C SER A 166 13.75 -11.30 -12.45
N ILE A 167 14.92 -10.85 -11.98
CA ILE A 167 16.15 -11.60 -12.18
C ILE A 167 16.51 -12.33 -10.88
N PRO A 168 16.35 -13.66 -10.82
CA PRO A 168 16.68 -14.42 -9.62
C PRO A 168 18.20 -14.61 -9.48
N PHE A 169 18.74 -14.42 -8.28
CA PHE A 169 20.14 -14.72 -7.95
C PHE A 169 20.30 -15.21 -6.49
N ASP A 170 21.36 -15.97 -6.22
CA ASP A 170 21.67 -16.49 -4.88
C ASP A 170 22.90 -15.79 -4.32
N VAL A 171 22.81 -15.26 -3.09
CA VAL A 171 23.95 -14.79 -2.32
C VAL A 171 24.40 -15.92 -1.39
N LYS A 172 25.62 -16.42 -1.63
CA LYS A 172 26.16 -17.63 -0.97
C LYS A 172 27.26 -17.35 0.05
N ASP A 173 27.82 -16.15 0.02
CA ASP A 173 28.89 -15.65 0.88
C ASP A 173 28.79 -14.11 0.96
N ASP A 174 29.66 -13.46 1.74
CA ASP A 174 29.74 -11.99 1.88
C ASP A 174 30.40 -11.31 0.66
N SER A 175 30.12 -11.82 -0.54
CA SER A 175 30.64 -11.27 -1.80
C SER A 175 29.86 -10.05 -2.25
N THR A 176 30.49 -9.29 -3.14
CA THR A 176 29.83 -8.19 -3.84
C THR A 176 29.07 -8.75 -5.03
N ILE A 177 27.81 -8.34 -5.17
CA ILE A 177 27.00 -8.59 -6.37
C ILE A 177 27.14 -7.38 -7.29
N GLU A 178 27.56 -7.61 -8.51
CA GLU A 178 27.82 -6.59 -9.53
C GLU A 178 26.79 -6.76 -10.66
N PHE A 179 26.08 -5.68 -10.97
CA PHE A 179 25.20 -5.58 -12.13
C PHE A 179 25.84 -4.66 -13.16
N GLU A 180 25.97 -5.12 -14.38
CA GLU A 180 26.52 -4.37 -15.50
C GLU A 180 25.44 -4.22 -16.58
N PHE A 181 25.05 -2.98 -16.85
CA PHE A 181 24.10 -2.62 -17.89
C PHE A 181 24.84 -2.00 -19.07
N LYS A 182 24.67 -2.58 -20.25
CA LYS A 182 25.22 -2.07 -21.51
C LYS A 182 24.10 -1.77 -22.50
N SER A 183 24.09 -0.55 -23.01
CA SER A 183 23.18 -0.13 -24.07
C SER A 183 23.96 0.10 -25.37
N GLN A 184 23.45 -0.42 -26.49
CA GLN A 184 24.12 -0.22 -27.79
C GLN A 184 23.88 1.18 -28.35
N ASN A 185 22.64 1.68 -28.24
CA ASN A 185 22.19 2.86 -28.98
C ASN A 185 21.86 4.04 -28.07
N ASP A 186 21.06 3.81 -27.02
CA ASP A 186 20.42 4.87 -26.24
C ASP A 186 20.98 5.02 -24.82
N PRO A 187 20.85 6.20 -24.20
CA PRO A 187 21.09 6.41 -22.78
C PRO A 187 20.28 5.45 -21.91
N ILE A 188 20.87 4.98 -20.81
CA ILE A 188 20.17 4.20 -19.78
C ILE A 188 19.43 5.17 -18.86
N LEU A 189 18.13 4.98 -18.67
CA LEU A 189 17.30 5.71 -17.71
C LEU A 189 16.83 4.76 -16.60
N LEU A 190 17.22 5.04 -15.37
CA LEU A 190 16.92 4.18 -14.22
C LEU A 190 16.30 4.98 -13.07
N ASN A 191 15.14 4.53 -12.57
CA ASN A 191 14.41 5.23 -11.51
C ASN A 191 14.74 4.73 -10.11
N GLY A 192 15.17 3.47 -9.98
CA GLY A 192 15.39 2.84 -8.69
C GLY A 192 15.80 1.39 -8.81
N LEU A 193 15.81 0.72 -7.67
CA LEU A 193 16.14 -0.69 -7.54
C LEU A 193 15.22 -1.34 -6.50
N MET A 194 14.73 -2.53 -6.81
CA MET A 194 13.95 -3.33 -5.87
C MET A 194 14.57 -4.70 -5.66
N LEU A 195 14.76 -5.07 -4.39
CA LEU A 195 15.35 -6.33 -3.95
C LEU A 195 14.37 -7.08 -3.04
N THR A 196 14.08 -8.33 -3.35
CA THR A 196 13.19 -9.19 -2.56
C THR A 196 13.96 -10.42 -2.10
N LEU A 197 14.10 -10.63 -0.79
CA LEU A 197 14.72 -11.81 -0.18
C LEU A 197 13.66 -12.88 0.11
N TYR A 198 13.94 -14.11 -0.31
CA TYR A 198 13.13 -15.29 -0.04
C TYR A 198 13.80 -16.20 0.99
N LYS A 199 13.01 -16.73 1.92
CA LYS A 199 13.48 -17.74 2.87
C LYS A 199 13.63 -19.09 2.16
N ASN A 200 14.79 -19.72 2.34
CA ASN A 200 14.96 -21.14 1.99
C ASN A 200 14.43 -21.97 3.16
N ASP A 201 13.20 -22.48 3.07
CA ASP A 201 12.74 -23.52 3.99
C ASP A 201 13.39 -24.87 3.60
N GLY A 202 14.65 -25.02 4.00
CA GLY A 202 15.31 -26.31 4.17
C GLY A 202 15.42 -26.61 5.66
N ASP A 203 14.90 -27.76 6.07
CA ASP A 203 14.94 -28.33 7.43
C ASP A 203 13.88 -27.82 8.45
N ASP A 204 12.59 -28.06 8.18
CA ASP A 204 11.63 -28.30 9.27
C ASP A 204 11.08 -29.75 9.17
N PRO A 205 11.51 -30.68 10.03
CA PRO A 205 11.00 -32.04 10.03
C PRO A 205 9.64 -32.20 10.74
N ASP A 206 8.97 -31.14 11.19
CA ASP A 206 7.60 -31.28 11.70
C ASP A 206 6.80 -29.96 11.63
N PRO A 207 6.06 -29.70 10.54
CA PRO A 207 5.11 -28.60 10.53
C PRO A 207 4.01 -28.92 11.55
N LYS A 208 3.96 -28.17 12.64
CA LYS A 208 2.77 -28.16 13.50
C LYS A 208 1.57 -27.90 12.59
N PRO A 209 0.54 -28.77 12.61
CA PRO A 209 -0.58 -28.65 11.70
C PRO A 209 -1.24 -27.29 11.91
N ASP A 210 -1.25 -26.51 10.83
CA ASP A 210 -2.12 -25.36 10.65
C ASP A 210 -3.55 -25.79 11.01
N PRO A 211 -4.21 -25.14 11.99
CA PRO A 211 -5.58 -25.48 12.35
C PRO A 211 -6.61 -25.15 11.25
N ASN A 212 -6.21 -24.59 10.10
CA ASN A 212 -7.10 -24.43 8.94
C ASN A 212 -6.35 -24.55 7.58
N PRO A 213 -6.00 -25.78 7.15
CA PRO A 213 -5.36 -26.01 5.86
C PRO A 213 -6.43 -26.00 4.76
N GLY A 214 -6.81 -24.80 4.30
CA GLY A 214 -7.88 -24.70 3.30
C GLY A 214 -8.06 -23.37 2.58
N GLN A 215 -7.32 -22.30 2.88
CA GLN A 215 -7.45 -21.05 2.13
C GLN A 215 -6.14 -20.66 1.44
N PRO A 216 -6.13 -20.47 0.10
CA PRO A 216 -4.97 -19.96 -0.61
C PRO A 216 -4.60 -18.57 -0.05
N ASN A 217 -3.30 -18.30 0.03
CA ASN A 217 -2.74 -17.09 0.64
C ASN A 217 -3.39 -15.83 0.04
N PHE A 218 -4.27 -15.17 0.81
CA PHE A 218 -4.94 -13.94 0.43
C PHE A 218 -3.94 -12.79 0.59
N ASP A 219 -3.29 -12.42 -0.52
CA ASP A 219 -2.32 -11.35 -0.59
C ASP A 219 -2.91 -10.13 -1.31
N CYS A 220 -2.99 -9.02 -0.56
CA CYS A 220 -3.52 -7.74 -1.03
C CYS A 220 -2.62 -7.07 -2.06
N LEU A 221 -1.34 -7.44 -2.15
CA LEU A 221 -0.36 -6.83 -3.04
C LEU A 221 -0.40 -7.42 -4.45
N THR A 222 -0.47 -8.75 -4.58
CA THR A 222 -0.48 -9.42 -5.89
C THR A 222 -1.82 -9.36 -6.62
N ARG A 223 -2.95 -9.33 -5.90
CA ARG A 223 -4.29 -9.40 -6.53
C ARG A 223 -4.96 -8.05 -6.80
N THR A 224 -4.53 -6.98 -6.14
CA THR A 224 -4.95 -5.61 -6.47
C THR A 224 -4.12 -4.96 -7.58
N GLY A 225 -3.19 -5.73 -8.15
CA GLY A 225 -2.30 -5.26 -9.20
C GLY A 225 -1.27 -4.26 -8.67
N GLY A 226 -0.53 -4.62 -7.61
CA GLY A 226 0.52 -3.81 -6.97
C GLY A 226 1.63 -3.29 -7.89
N ASP A 227 1.60 -3.62 -9.18
CA ASP A 227 2.51 -3.10 -10.22
C ASP A 227 1.84 -2.09 -11.17
N PHE A 228 0.50 -1.97 -11.17
CA PHE A 228 -0.26 -1.26 -12.21
C PHE A 228 -1.17 -0.11 -11.73
N TRP A 229 -1.63 -0.07 -10.45
CA TRP A 229 -2.65 0.91 -10.01
C TRP A 229 -2.44 1.55 -8.63
N GLY A 230 -1.30 1.33 -8.02
CA GLY A 230 -1.07 1.60 -6.62
C GLY A 230 0.27 0.99 -6.28
N GLY A 231 1.23 1.74 -5.74
CA GLY A 231 2.45 1.11 -5.25
C GLY A 231 2.11 0.03 -4.21
N VAL A 232 3.10 -0.76 -3.81
CA VAL A 232 2.96 -1.88 -2.87
C VAL A 232 2.62 -1.50 -1.41
N ASP A 233 1.98 -0.34 -1.23
CA ASP A 233 1.51 0.21 0.03
C ASP A 233 0.15 0.93 -0.13
N SER A 234 -0.60 0.58 -1.18
CA SER A 234 -1.90 1.22 -1.50
C SER A 234 -3.09 0.51 -0.87
N TRP A 235 -2.93 -0.75 -0.48
CA TRP A 235 -3.98 -1.59 0.09
C TRP A 235 -3.44 -2.36 1.28
N ILE A 236 -4.24 -2.49 2.33
CA ILE A 236 -3.88 -3.23 3.53
C ILE A 236 -4.83 -4.42 3.74
N LYS A 237 -4.31 -5.48 4.35
CA LYS A 237 -5.10 -6.65 4.74
C LYS A 237 -5.72 -6.39 6.11
N VAL A 238 -7.03 -6.61 6.20
CA VAL A 238 -7.79 -6.55 7.45
C VAL A 238 -8.20 -7.98 7.82
N PRO A 239 -7.85 -8.46 9.04
CA PRO A 239 -8.38 -9.72 9.54
C PRO A 239 -9.91 -9.68 9.61
N GLY A 240 -10.57 -10.73 9.12
CA GLY A 240 -12.02 -10.85 9.23
C GLY A 240 -12.50 -10.98 10.68
N ASN A 241 -13.76 -10.66 10.92
CA ASN A 241 -14.40 -10.79 12.23
C ASN A 241 -15.80 -11.40 12.07
N SER A 242 -15.94 -12.63 12.57
CA SER A 242 -17.19 -13.40 12.47
C SER A 242 -18.37 -12.73 13.18
N SER A 243 -18.14 -11.88 14.19
CA SER A 243 -19.20 -11.14 14.86
C SER A 243 -19.85 -10.10 13.95
N TYR A 244 -19.15 -9.65 12.91
CA TYR A 244 -19.68 -8.79 11.84
C TYR A 244 -19.97 -9.56 10.55
N GLY A 245 -19.78 -10.89 10.54
CA GLY A 245 -19.97 -11.72 9.35
C GLY A 245 -18.93 -11.50 8.25
N THR A 246 -17.77 -10.93 8.57
CA THR A 246 -16.70 -10.66 7.59
C THR A 246 -15.63 -11.75 7.58
N THR A 247 -15.14 -12.09 6.39
CA THR A 247 -13.86 -12.79 6.22
C THR A 247 -12.74 -11.78 6.08
N SER A 248 -11.47 -12.22 6.06
CA SER A 248 -10.36 -11.31 5.75
C SER A 248 -10.57 -10.66 4.38
N PHE A 249 -10.27 -9.37 4.29
CA PHE A 249 -10.46 -8.55 3.10
C PHE A 249 -9.30 -7.56 2.93
N CYS A 250 -9.19 -6.96 1.75
CA CYS A 250 -8.27 -5.85 1.49
C CYS A 250 -9.04 -4.54 1.45
N VAL A 251 -8.46 -3.46 1.95
CA VAL A 251 -9.02 -2.11 1.86
C VAL A 251 -7.96 -1.10 1.48
N MET A 252 -8.37 -0.05 0.77
CA MET A 252 -7.50 1.08 0.42
C MET A 252 -6.87 1.73 1.68
N LYS A 253 -5.53 1.87 1.69
CA LYS A 253 -4.75 2.46 2.80
C LYS A 253 -5.03 3.95 3.01
N TYR A 254 -5.21 4.67 1.91
CA TYR A 254 -5.58 6.09 1.86
C TYR A 254 -6.97 6.23 1.24
N GLU A 255 -7.69 7.32 1.55
CA GLU A 255 -8.97 7.64 0.90
C GLU A 255 -8.81 7.56 -0.63
N ALA A 256 -9.84 7.13 -1.36
CA ALA A 256 -9.74 7.01 -2.81
C ALA A 256 -9.37 8.36 -3.46
N LYS A 257 -8.59 8.29 -4.52
CA LYS A 257 -8.18 9.42 -5.37
C LYS A 257 -8.66 9.15 -6.80
N ASP A 258 -8.88 10.21 -7.56
CA ASP A 258 -9.25 10.11 -8.98
C ASP A 258 -7.99 10.04 -9.86
N GLU A 259 -7.91 8.98 -10.66
CA GLU A 259 -7.00 8.86 -11.79
C GLU A 259 -7.79 8.37 -12.99
N ASP A 260 -8.12 9.30 -13.89
CA ASP A 260 -8.90 9.01 -15.09
C ASP A 260 -10.20 8.23 -14.81
N SER A 261 -10.94 8.65 -13.78
CA SER A 261 -12.18 8.03 -13.32
C SER A 261 -12.05 6.64 -12.70
N LEU A 262 -10.82 6.20 -12.41
CA LEU A 262 -10.53 4.99 -11.65
C LEU A 262 -10.13 5.36 -10.22
N PRO A 263 -10.70 4.69 -9.20
CA PRO A 263 -10.31 4.94 -7.83
C PRO A 263 -8.95 4.30 -7.54
N ILE A 264 -7.96 5.12 -7.19
CA ILE A 264 -6.64 4.68 -6.75
C ILE A 264 -6.42 5.07 -5.29
N SER A 265 -5.57 4.33 -4.57
CA SER A 265 -5.21 4.67 -3.18
C SER A 265 -3.75 5.06 -3.09
N PHE A 266 -3.49 6.36 -3.00
CA PHE A 266 -2.15 6.91 -2.83
C PHE A 266 -2.13 7.98 -1.76
N HIS A 267 -0.97 8.13 -1.12
CA HIS A 267 -0.75 9.14 -0.11
C HIS A 267 -0.79 10.56 -0.70
N TYR A 268 -0.43 10.74 -1.97
CA TYR A 268 -0.48 12.02 -2.68
C TYR A 268 -1.80 12.20 -3.46
N ARG A 269 -2.08 13.45 -3.86
CA ARG A 269 -3.37 13.97 -4.39
C ARG A 269 -4.44 14.14 -3.32
N THR A 270 -5.42 14.96 -3.63
CA THR A 270 -6.58 15.21 -2.78
C THR A 270 -7.59 14.08 -2.88
N PRO A 271 -8.25 13.69 -1.78
CA PRO A 271 -9.35 12.71 -1.79
C PRO A 271 -10.37 12.98 -2.90
N TRP A 272 -10.91 11.91 -3.47
CA TRP A 272 -11.96 11.98 -4.48
C TRP A 272 -13.31 12.17 -3.78
N LEU A 273 -13.77 13.42 -3.77
CA LEU A 273 -15.02 13.83 -3.13
C LEU A 273 -16.10 14.14 -4.17
N ASN A 274 -17.27 14.57 -3.69
CA ASN A 274 -18.38 15.02 -4.52
C ASN A 274 -18.89 13.95 -5.50
N LEU A 275 -18.87 12.71 -5.04
CA LEU A 275 -19.60 11.59 -5.64
C LEU A 275 -20.76 11.19 -4.73
N SER A 276 -21.84 10.69 -5.32
CA SER A 276 -22.88 10.00 -4.56
C SER A 276 -22.45 8.58 -4.17
N GLN A 277 -23.13 7.97 -3.20
CA GLN A 277 -22.86 6.57 -2.81
C GLN A 277 -22.96 5.62 -4.01
N ASP A 278 -23.98 5.79 -4.86
CA ASP A 278 -24.14 4.99 -6.10
C ASP A 278 -22.96 5.14 -7.06
N GLN A 279 -22.40 6.36 -7.17
CA GLN A 279 -21.25 6.61 -8.02
C GLN A 279 -20.00 5.96 -7.41
N ALA A 280 -19.76 6.15 -6.11
CA ALA A 280 -18.63 5.53 -5.39
C ALA A 280 -18.64 4.00 -5.53
N LYS A 281 -19.82 3.37 -5.36
CA LYS A 281 -20.03 1.93 -5.59
C LYS A 281 -19.62 1.50 -6.99
N LYS A 282 -20.14 2.17 -8.02
CA LYS A 282 -19.77 1.89 -9.42
C LYS A 282 -18.29 2.11 -9.70
N ARG A 283 -17.63 3.08 -9.06
CA ARG A 283 -16.19 3.30 -9.20
C ARG A 283 -15.41 2.11 -8.64
N CYS A 284 -15.75 1.62 -7.46
CA CYS A 284 -15.06 0.46 -6.89
C CYS A 284 -15.31 -0.82 -7.68
N GLU A 285 -16.56 -1.09 -8.08
CA GLU A 285 -16.89 -2.26 -8.91
C GLU A 285 -16.17 -2.24 -10.27
N SER A 286 -15.83 -1.05 -10.79
CA SER A 286 -15.08 -0.91 -12.05
C SER A 286 -13.63 -1.42 -11.98
N LEU A 287 -13.08 -1.62 -10.78
CA LEU A 287 -11.76 -2.24 -10.59
C LEU A 287 -11.76 -3.74 -10.93
N GLY A 288 -12.93 -4.38 -10.94
CA GLY A 288 -13.11 -5.76 -11.37
C GLY A 288 -13.85 -6.64 -10.36
N PRO A 289 -13.97 -7.95 -10.64
CA PRO A 289 -14.64 -8.90 -9.75
C PRO A 289 -14.03 -8.93 -8.35
N GLY A 290 -14.88 -8.95 -7.32
CA GLY A 290 -14.48 -8.95 -5.91
C GLY A 290 -14.24 -7.55 -5.33
N PHE A 291 -14.06 -6.52 -6.17
CA PHE A 291 -13.99 -5.14 -5.72
C PHE A 291 -15.36 -4.53 -5.49
N HIS A 292 -15.49 -3.76 -4.42
CA HIS A 292 -16.75 -3.13 -4.04
C HIS A 292 -16.47 -1.90 -3.16
N LEU A 293 -17.49 -1.06 -2.97
CA LEU A 293 -17.43 -0.01 -1.95
C LEU A 293 -17.38 -0.67 -0.58
N LEU A 294 -16.48 -0.20 0.29
CA LEU A 294 -16.32 -0.73 1.64
C LEU A 294 -17.70 -0.86 2.32
N THR A 295 -18.06 -2.07 2.74
CA THR A 295 -19.34 -2.31 3.41
C THR A 295 -19.32 -1.78 4.84
N ASN A 296 -20.48 -1.63 5.45
CA ASN A 296 -20.53 -1.19 6.84
C ASN A 296 -20.00 -2.27 7.81
N GLU A 297 -20.20 -3.54 7.49
CA GLU A 297 -19.69 -4.69 8.22
C GLU A 297 -18.16 -4.74 8.18
N GLU A 298 -17.55 -4.46 7.03
CA GLU A 298 -16.10 -4.31 6.88
C GLU A 298 -15.59 -3.07 7.60
N TRP A 299 -16.29 -1.92 7.53
CA TRP A 299 -15.94 -0.74 8.33
C TRP A 299 -15.93 -1.07 9.82
N MET A 300 -16.97 -1.73 10.32
CA MET A 300 -17.07 -2.10 11.74
C MET A 300 -16.01 -3.12 12.16
N THR A 301 -15.64 -4.04 11.26
CA THR A 301 -14.51 -4.96 11.45
C THR A 301 -13.20 -4.19 11.60
N LEU A 302 -12.89 -3.32 10.64
CA LEU A 302 -11.70 -2.47 10.62
C LEU A 302 -11.64 -1.53 11.84
N ALA A 303 -12.74 -0.85 12.14
CA ALA A 303 -12.82 0.09 13.26
C ALA A 303 -12.66 -0.61 14.62
N SER A 304 -13.19 -1.83 14.77
CA SER A 304 -13.03 -2.62 16.00
C SER A 304 -11.60 -3.12 16.17
N ASP A 305 -10.94 -3.54 15.09
CA ASP A 305 -9.52 -3.91 15.11
C ASP A 305 -8.66 -2.72 15.55
N ILE A 306 -8.85 -1.55 14.92
CA ILE A 306 -8.18 -0.29 15.28
C ILE A 306 -8.40 0.07 16.74
N ALA A 307 -9.64 -0.02 17.23
CA ALA A 307 -9.99 0.34 18.60
C ALA A 307 -9.41 -0.63 19.64
N SER A 308 -9.03 -1.85 19.25
CA SER A 308 -8.37 -2.81 20.12
C SER A 308 -6.87 -2.53 20.32
N VAL A 309 -6.27 -1.63 19.53
CA VAL A 309 -4.84 -1.34 19.57
C VAL A 309 -4.56 -0.10 20.43
N ASP A 310 -3.80 -0.30 21.50
CA ASP A 310 -3.44 0.71 22.50
C ASP A 310 -2.89 2.02 21.90
N SER A 311 -2.02 1.95 20.89
CA SER A 311 -1.37 3.11 20.28
C SER A 311 -2.33 4.05 19.51
N ASN A 312 -3.56 3.62 19.26
CA ASN A 312 -4.61 4.42 18.62
C ASN A 312 -5.41 5.28 19.59
N TRP A 313 -5.11 5.19 20.89
CA TRP A 313 -5.73 5.96 21.94
C TRP A 313 -4.80 7.07 22.42
N VAL A 314 -5.37 8.22 22.78
CA VAL A 314 -4.59 9.40 23.20
C VAL A 314 -3.73 9.11 24.43
N GLY A 315 -4.23 8.29 25.36
CA GLY A 315 -3.51 7.82 26.54
C GLY A 315 -2.65 6.58 26.30
N GLY A 316 -2.64 6.01 25.09
CA GLY A 316 -1.90 4.79 24.77
C GLY A 316 -2.44 3.53 25.43
N ILE A 317 -3.71 3.53 25.86
CA ILE A 317 -4.40 2.38 26.45
C ILE A 317 -5.78 2.28 25.83
N ALA A 318 -6.12 1.10 25.29
CA ALA A 318 -7.40 0.87 24.67
C ALA A 318 -8.56 1.15 25.62
N GLY A 319 -9.45 2.04 25.20
CA GLY A 319 -10.61 2.49 25.94
C GLY A 319 -10.39 3.59 26.97
N ILE A 320 -9.23 4.22 26.98
CA ILE A 320 -8.91 5.32 27.90
C ILE A 320 -8.54 6.59 27.12
N ASP A 321 -8.96 7.76 27.61
CA ASP A 321 -8.57 9.11 27.14
C ASP A 321 -8.89 9.50 25.69
N GLY A 322 -9.65 8.70 24.95
CA GLY A 322 -10.09 9.07 23.60
C GLY A 322 -9.43 8.28 22.50
N LEU A 323 -10.23 7.84 21.52
CA LEU A 323 -9.66 7.48 20.22
C LEU A 323 -9.11 8.72 19.54
N ILE A 324 -8.00 8.53 18.83
CA ILE A 324 -7.47 9.53 17.92
C ILE A 324 -8.51 9.86 16.85
N GLN A 325 -8.65 11.13 16.49
CA GLN A 325 -9.67 11.62 15.55
C GLN A 325 -9.08 11.95 14.18
N GLY A 326 -7.78 12.21 14.11
CA GLY A 326 -7.13 12.70 12.90
C GLY A 326 -7.49 14.16 12.60
N HIS A 327 -7.43 14.54 11.32
CA HIS A 327 -7.75 15.90 10.88
C HIS A 327 -9.23 16.21 11.14
N SER A 328 -9.50 16.96 12.20
CA SER A 328 -10.87 17.12 12.75
C SER A 328 -11.10 18.45 13.48
N SER A 329 -10.08 19.28 13.61
CA SER A 329 -10.12 20.54 14.37
C SER A 329 -10.70 21.73 13.59
N GLY A 330 -11.07 21.53 12.33
CA GLY A 330 -11.48 22.58 11.40
C GLY A 330 -10.30 23.38 10.82
N ASN A 331 -9.06 23.03 11.15
CA ASN A 331 -7.87 23.79 10.77
C ASN A 331 -6.80 22.91 10.12
N PRO A 332 -6.59 22.99 8.78
CA PRO A 332 -7.31 23.83 7.83
C PRO A 332 -8.75 23.37 7.60
N SER A 333 -9.61 24.29 7.15
CA SER A 333 -11.00 23.97 6.78
C SER A 333 -11.11 23.35 5.38
N ALA A 334 -10.31 22.32 5.12
CA ALA A 334 -10.24 21.62 3.84
C ALA A 334 -9.74 20.18 4.03
N VAL A 335 -10.02 19.31 3.06
CA VAL A 335 -9.33 18.02 2.95
C VAL A 335 -7.87 18.22 2.58
N CYS A 336 -7.01 17.38 3.14
CA CYS A 336 -5.58 17.43 2.94
C CYS A 336 -5.07 16.09 2.40
N THR A 337 -3.97 16.17 1.66
CA THR A 337 -3.23 15.00 1.18
C THR A 337 -2.28 14.46 2.27
N VAL A 338 -1.76 13.25 2.10
CA VAL A 338 -0.79 12.62 3.01
C VAL A 338 0.60 12.73 2.39
N VAL A 339 1.18 13.93 2.42
CA VAL A 339 2.50 14.19 1.82
C VAL A 339 3.38 15.02 2.75
N PRO A 340 4.57 14.50 3.12
CA PRO A 340 5.03 13.11 2.98
C PRO A 340 4.33 12.15 3.98
N PRO A 341 4.31 10.82 3.72
CA PRO A 341 3.59 9.84 4.56
C PRO A 341 4.31 9.45 5.86
N ASP A 342 5.49 10.00 6.13
CA ASP A 342 6.19 9.88 7.42
C ASP A 342 5.73 10.93 8.44
N LYS A 343 4.97 11.94 8.00
CA LYS A 343 4.48 13.05 8.85
C LYS A 343 2.98 12.93 9.09
N ALA A 344 2.64 12.61 10.34
CA ALA A 344 1.29 12.24 10.72
C ALA A 344 0.37 13.41 11.11
N TYR A 345 0.88 14.63 11.17
CA TYR A 345 0.15 15.81 11.61
C TYR A 345 0.05 16.86 10.51
N LEU A 346 -0.84 17.83 10.70
CA LEU A 346 -1.01 18.96 9.79
C LEU A 346 -0.79 20.27 10.52
N ASN A 347 -0.23 21.24 9.81
CA ASN A 347 -0.37 22.64 10.16
C ASN A 347 -1.68 23.22 9.60
N GLY A 348 -1.95 24.49 9.87
CA GLY A 348 -3.18 25.17 9.44
C GLY A 348 -3.34 25.41 7.93
N THR A 349 -2.47 24.86 7.07
CA THR A 349 -2.50 25.02 5.61
C THR A 349 -2.29 23.69 4.85
N CYS A 350 -2.65 22.55 5.43
CA CYS A 350 -2.48 21.21 4.85
C CYS A 350 -1.01 20.82 4.59
N LEU A 351 -0.03 21.45 5.25
CA LEU A 351 1.36 20.99 5.20
C LEU A 351 1.58 19.99 6.32
N ALA A 352 2.26 18.89 5.99
CA ALA A 352 2.50 17.84 6.97
C ALA A 352 3.59 18.23 7.97
N GLU A 353 3.35 17.90 9.24
CA GLU A 353 4.19 18.21 10.39
C GLU A 353 4.62 16.93 11.10
N GLU A 354 5.81 16.96 11.69
CA GLU A 354 6.39 15.83 12.45
C GLU A 354 5.68 15.58 13.78
N SER A 355 5.09 16.64 14.36
CA SER A 355 4.51 16.60 15.70
C SER A 355 3.23 17.41 15.78
N GLY A 356 2.36 17.02 16.71
CA GLY A 356 1.08 17.65 16.97
C GLY A 356 0.38 16.98 18.15
N PRO A 357 -0.83 17.45 18.52
CA PRO A 357 -1.64 16.79 19.52
C PRO A 357 -1.95 15.35 19.09
N VAL A 358 -1.76 14.37 19.98
CA VAL A 358 -1.97 12.93 19.66
C VAL A 358 -3.36 12.68 19.05
N SER A 359 -4.39 13.37 19.54
CA SER A 359 -5.75 13.29 19.00
C SER A 359 -5.89 13.69 17.53
N GLN A 360 -4.95 14.45 16.98
CA GLN A 360 -4.91 14.89 15.58
C GLN A 360 -3.98 14.05 14.70
N ARG A 361 -3.40 12.96 15.21
CA ARG A 361 -2.59 12.03 14.40
C ARG A 361 -3.46 11.40 13.31
N ARG A 362 -3.02 11.48 12.05
CA ARG A 362 -3.84 11.16 10.86
C ARG A 362 -3.86 9.69 10.44
N TYR A 363 -3.21 8.80 11.18
CA TYR A 363 -3.26 7.37 10.88
C TYR A 363 -3.68 6.57 12.10
N PHE A 364 -4.09 5.32 11.85
CA PHE A 364 -4.28 4.28 12.85
C PHE A 364 -3.39 3.09 12.53
N THR A 365 -3.04 2.32 13.57
CA THR A 365 -2.32 1.04 13.43
C THR A 365 -3.29 -0.12 13.65
N LEU A 366 -3.32 -1.09 12.75
CA LEU A 366 -4.11 -2.31 12.90
C LEU A 366 -3.38 -3.32 13.79
N SER A 367 -4.07 -4.35 14.27
CA SER A 367 -3.47 -5.44 15.05
C SER A 367 -2.38 -6.20 14.26
N THR A 368 -2.43 -6.12 12.93
CA THR A 368 -1.43 -6.66 12.00
C THR A 368 -0.13 -5.84 11.95
N GLY A 369 -0.13 -4.63 12.53
CA GLY A 369 0.96 -3.65 12.39
C GLY A 369 0.83 -2.74 11.17
N GLU A 370 -0.12 -3.00 10.27
CA GLU A 370 -0.41 -2.14 9.13
C GLU A 370 -0.93 -0.78 9.58
N SER A 371 -0.70 0.26 8.77
CA SER A 371 -1.23 1.60 9.04
C SER A 371 -2.33 1.96 8.06
N ILE A 372 -3.35 2.68 8.51
CA ILE A 372 -4.40 3.25 7.65
C ILE A 372 -4.58 4.74 7.94
N TRP A 373 -4.70 5.55 6.90
CA TRP A 373 -4.70 7.02 7.01
C TRP A 373 -6.10 7.59 6.84
N ASP A 374 -6.41 8.66 7.57
CA ASP A 374 -7.60 9.51 7.39
C ASP A 374 -8.93 8.73 7.43
N LEU A 375 -9.03 7.70 8.27
CA LEU A 375 -10.25 6.89 8.38
C LEU A 375 -11.31 7.54 9.28
N SER A 376 -10.90 8.29 10.31
CA SER A 376 -11.81 8.95 11.25
C SER A 376 -12.17 10.39 10.85
N GLY A 377 -11.20 11.12 10.28
CA GLY A 377 -11.28 12.53 9.91
C GLY A 377 -10.58 12.79 8.58
N ASN A 378 -10.50 14.06 8.15
CA ASN A 378 -10.22 14.52 6.78
C ASN A 378 -11.50 14.59 5.93
N ALA A 379 -12.00 13.46 5.42
CA ALA A 379 -13.31 13.38 4.79
C ALA A 379 -14.13 12.27 5.45
N SER A 380 -15.45 12.49 5.55
CA SER A 380 -16.36 11.37 5.82
C SER A 380 -16.34 10.40 4.64
N GLU A 381 -16.67 9.14 4.86
CA GLU A 381 -16.63 8.14 3.79
C GLU A 381 -18.00 7.48 3.58
N TRP A 382 -18.41 7.36 2.33
CA TRP A 382 -19.50 6.47 1.96
C TRP A 382 -19.12 5.03 2.28
N VAL A 383 -20.05 4.29 2.90
CA VAL A 383 -19.99 2.83 3.00
C VAL A 383 -21.18 2.23 2.26
N ASP A 384 -21.11 0.98 1.79
CA ASP A 384 -22.23 0.31 1.09
C ASP A 384 -23.32 -0.11 2.09
N TYR A 385 -24.09 0.86 2.57
CA TYR A 385 -25.18 0.65 3.51
C TYR A 385 -26.25 1.73 3.38
N GLN A 386 -27.51 1.30 3.40
CA GLN A 386 -28.67 2.19 3.35
C GLN A 386 -29.73 1.76 4.37
N ALA A 387 -30.11 2.68 5.25
CA ALA A 387 -31.16 2.48 6.23
C ALA A 387 -32.50 3.03 5.72
N THR A 388 -33.50 2.16 5.55
CA THR A 388 -34.87 2.55 5.17
C THR A 388 -35.69 3.11 6.33
N ALA A 389 -35.38 2.67 7.55
CA ALA A 389 -35.90 3.18 8.81
C ALA A 389 -34.70 3.56 9.70
N LYS A 390 -34.73 4.77 10.24
CA LYS A 390 -33.65 5.32 11.05
C LYS A 390 -34.09 5.36 12.50
N PRO A 391 -33.30 4.85 13.47
CA PRO A 391 -33.59 5.06 14.87
C PRO A 391 -33.57 6.56 15.19
N HIS A 392 -34.55 7.05 15.95
CA HIS A 392 -34.65 8.45 16.37
C HIS A 392 -34.49 9.49 15.24
N PRO A 393 -35.31 9.45 14.18
CA PRO A 393 -35.17 10.40 13.06
C PRO A 393 -35.35 11.85 13.55
N GLY A 394 -34.45 12.73 13.15
CA GLY A 394 -34.42 14.13 13.57
C GLY A 394 -33.11 14.85 13.23
N ASP A 395 -33.08 16.16 13.47
CA ASP A 395 -31.95 17.04 13.13
C ASP A 395 -30.86 17.12 14.21
N ARG A 396 -31.04 16.40 15.32
CA ARG A 396 -30.09 16.40 16.44
C ARG A 396 -29.10 15.25 16.29
N SER A 397 -27.83 15.53 16.56
CA SER A 397 -26.87 14.45 16.86
C SER A 397 -27.22 13.77 18.18
N LEU A 398 -27.01 12.46 18.23
CA LEU A 398 -27.32 11.60 19.37
C LEU A 398 -26.06 10.87 19.82
N LEU A 399 -26.00 10.62 21.12
CA LEU A 399 -25.01 9.71 21.69
C LEU A 399 -25.41 8.26 21.37
N PHE A 400 -24.44 7.37 21.19
CA PHE A 400 -24.74 5.96 20.92
C PHE A 400 -25.43 5.25 22.09
N SER A 401 -25.26 5.75 23.32
CA SER A 401 -26.00 5.29 24.50
C SER A 401 -27.49 5.63 24.44
N GLU A 402 -27.91 6.60 23.64
CA GLU A 402 -29.32 6.98 23.43
C GLU A 402 -29.98 6.22 22.28
N VAL A 403 -29.23 5.44 21.50
CA VAL A 403 -29.70 4.77 20.28
C VAL A 403 -29.96 3.30 20.56
N GLU A 404 -31.20 2.85 20.40
CA GLU A 404 -31.59 1.44 20.56
C GLU A 404 -31.54 0.65 19.23
N GLY A 405 -31.38 1.32 18.10
CA GLY A 405 -31.37 0.71 16.76
C GLY A 405 -32.78 0.58 16.15
N SER A 406 -32.85 0.00 14.95
CA SER A 406 -34.07 -0.25 14.18
C SER A 406 -33.90 -1.49 13.29
N PRO A 407 -34.97 -2.07 12.72
CA PRO A 407 -34.84 -3.26 11.88
C PRO A 407 -33.88 -3.13 10.69
N SER A 408 -33.78 -1.95 10.07
CA SER A 408 -32.89 -1.67 8.94
C SER A 408 -31.59 -0.96 9.33
N LEU A 409 -31.39 -0.69 10.62
CA LEU A 409 -30.16 -0.15 11.18
C LEU A 409 -30.07 -0.59 12.64
N PRO A 410 -29.69 -1.85 12.89
CA PRO A 410 -29.55 -2.37 14.24
C PRO A 410 -28.39 -1.65 14.95
N LYS A 411 -28.39 -1.65 16.28
CA LYS A 411 -27.36 -0.92 17.07
C LYS A 411 -25.96 -1.46 16.79
N GLU A 412 -25.86 -2.76 16.54
CA GLU A 412 -24.65 -3.49 16.20
C GLU A 412 -24.07 -3.06 14.84
N ALA A 413 -24.91 -2.52 13.95
CA ALA A 413 -24.46 -1.90 12.71
C ALA A 413 -23.91 -0.49 12.92
N LEU A 414 -23.95 0.08 14.13
CA LEU A 414 -23.46 1.43 14.43
C LEU A 414 -22.23 1.42 15.34
N VAL A 415 -22.19 0.50 16.30
CA VAL A 415 -21.15 0.42 17.34
C VAL A 415 -20.66 -1.00 17.58
N PRO A 416 -19.46 -1.19 18.17
CA PRO A 416 -18.93 -2.51 18.41
C PRO A 416 -19.83 -3.41 19.26
N VAL A 417 -19.84 -4.70 18.91
CA VAL A 417 -20.52 -5.74 19.67
C VAL A 417 -19.75 -6.05 20.95
N SER A 418 -20.38 -5.78 22.10
CA SER A 418 -19.71 -5.73 23.40
C SER A 418 -19.12 -7.05 23.91
N GLU A 419 -19.62 -8.20 23.45
CA GLU A 419 -19.13 -9.50 23.92
C GLU A 419 -17.74 -9.84 23.39
N SER A 420 -17.30 -9.17 22.32
CA SER A 420 -15.98 -9.32 21.71
C SER A 420 -15.05 -8.11 21.86
N SER A 421 -15.52 -7.02 22.49
CA SER A 421 -14.82 -5.74 22.52
C SER A 421 -14.60 -5.27 23.95
N SER A 422 -13.57 -5.78 24.62
CA SER A 422 -13.15 -5.31 25.96
C SER A 422 -12.78 -3.83 25.99
N HIS A 423 -12.39 -3.29 24.83
CA HIS A 423 -12.12 -1.89 24.58
C HIS A 423 -13.40 -1.07 24.35
N TRP A 424 -14.60 -1.62 24.44
CA TRP A 424 -15.83 -0.88 24.17
C TRP A 424 -16.73 -0.84 25.41
N ASP A 425 -17.06 0.36 25.86
CA ASP A 425 -18.03 0.58 26.92
C ASP A 425 -19.32 1.16 26.33
N LYS A 426 -20.45 0.50 26.61
CA LYS A 426 -21.78 0.93 26.16
C LYS A 426 -22.23 2.25 26.79
N ALA A 427 -21.60 2.66 27.89
CA ALA A 427 -21.84 3.94 28.54
C ALA A 427 -21.13 5.11 27.86
N TRP A 428 -20.24 4.84 26.90
CA TRP A 428 -19.52 5.89 26.20
C TRP A 428 -20.46 6.79 25.40
N ASN A 429 -20.14 8.08 25.51
CA ASN A 429 -20.77 9.16 24.77
C ASN A 429 -19.75 9.69 23.74
N SER A 430 -19.92 10.93 23.27
CA SER A 430 -18.93 11.53 22.37
C SER A 430 -17.56 11.79 23.03
N SER A 431 -17.47 11.68 24.36
CA SER A 431 -16.25 11.38 25.11
C SER A 431 -16.25 9.88 25.35
N PRO A 432 -15.39 9.07 24.67
CA PRO A 432 -13.98 9.31 24.35
C PRO A 432 -13.68 9.50 22.84
N SER A 433 -14.22 10.54 22.22
CA SER A 433 -13.91 10.92 20.82
C SER A 433 -14.26 9.88 19.74
N ILE A 434 -15.15 8.93 20.06
CA ILE A 434 -15.57 7.83 19.18
C ILE A 434 -16.48 8.28 18.02
N GLY A 435 -17.05 9.49 18.10
CA GLY A 435 -18.03 10.01 17.15
C GLY A 435 -19.45 10.07 17.70
N GLN A 436 -20.39 10.47 16.86
CA GLN A 436 -21.81 10.59 17.19
C GLN A 436 -22.70 9.93 16.12
N TYR A 437 -23.95 9.68 16.48
CA TYR A 437 -24.98 9.26 15.55
C TYR A 437 -25.78 10.46 15.04
N ILE A 438 -25.88 10.63 13.73
CA ILE A 438 -26.57 11.74 13.07
C ILE A 438 -27.65 11.16 12.14
N PRO A 439 -28.89 10.97 12.64
CA PRO A 439 -29.94 10.28 11.89
C PRO A 439 -30.43 11.10 10.69
N GLY A 440 -30.59 12.42 10.84
CA GLY A 440 -31.32 13.25 9.90
C GLY A 440 -32.84 13.01 9.91
N LEU A 441 -33.57 13.85 9.19
CA LEU A 441 -35.04 13.84 9.14
C LEU A 441 -35.63 12.51 8.65
N GLY A 442 -36.80 12.13 9.18
CA GLY A 442 -37.51 10.93 8.75
C GLY A 442 -37.93 11.00 7.27
N GLY A 443 -37.81 9.87 6.55
CA GLY A 443 -38.17 9.79 5.13
C GLY A 443 -37.21 10.50 4.17
N VAL A 444 -36.11 11.07 4.67
CA VAL A 444 -35.06 11.73 3.89
C VAL A 444 -33.71 11.06 4.17
N GLY A 445 -32.85 10.97 3.17
CA GLY A 445 -31.51 10.43 3.31
C GLY A 445 -31.48 8.91 3.46
N GLY A 446 -30.66 8.42 4.40
CA GLY A 446 -30.55 7.00 4.73
C GLY A 446 -29.30 6.30 4.18
N ALA A 447 -28.50 6.95 3.34
CA ALA A 447 -27.18 6.43 2.96
C ALA A 447 -26.18 6.69 4.09
N LEU A 448 -25.52 5.64 4.57
CA LEU A 448 -24.63 5.75 5.71
C LEU A 448 -23.27 6.31 5.28
N ARG A 449 -22.85 7.35 5.99
CA ARG A 449 -21.48 7.85 5.98
C ARG A 449 -20.82 7.55 7.32
N ARG A 450 -19.56 7.14 7.24
CA ARG A 450 -18.73 6.83 8.39
C ARG A 450 -17.56 7.79 8.53
N GLY A 451 -16.96 7.79 9.72
CA GLY A 451 -15.96 8.77 10.07
C GLY A 451 -16.55 10.18 10.08
N GLY A 452 -15.73 11.17 9.77
CA GLY A 452 -16.14 12.55 9.72
C GLY A 452 -15.22 13.41 8.88
N ASP A 453 -15.61 14.67 8.75
CA ASP A 453 -14.83 15.61 7.97
C ASP A 453 -13.76 16.28 8.83
N TRP A 454 -13.00 17.17 8.20
CA TRP A 454 -11.99 18.01 8.86
C TRP A 454 -12.49 18.86 10.04
N SER A 455 -13.80 18.94 10.32
CA SER A 455 -14.42 19.77 11.38
C SER A 455 -15.02 18.96 12.53
N SER A 456 -15.40 17.71 12.30
CA SER A 456 -15.93 16.81 13.33
C SER A 456 -15.76 15.37 12.89
N ALA A 457 -15.07 14.59 13.71
CA ALA A 457 -14.63 13.24 13.39
C ALA A 457 -14.81 12.28 14.55
N GLY A 458 -14.87 11.00 14.20
CA GLY A 458 -14.83 9.89 15.12
C GLY A 458 -14.92 8.59 14.34
N LEU A 459 -14.10 7.61 14.70
CA LEU A 459 -13.98 6.34 13.98
C LEU A 459 -15.33 5.60 13.81
N PHE A 460 -16.24 5.74 14.78
CA PHE A 460 -17.56 5.15 14.77
C PHE A 460 -18.69 6.13 14.40
N GLN A 461 -18.36 7.40 14.12
CA GLN A 461 -19.36 8.39 13.71
C GLN A 461 -20.20 7.86 12.53
N ALA A 462 -21.50 8.10 12.60
CA ALA A 462 -22.47 7.56 11.65
C ALA A 462 -23.46 8.66 11.26
N ASP A 463 -23.47 9.04 9.98
CA ASP A 463 -24.31 10.11 9.45
C ASP A 463 -25.19 9.60 8.30
N LEU A 464 -26.50 9.77 8.42
CA LEU A 464 -27.53 9.28 7.49
C LEU A 464 -28.33 10.40 6.85
N ARG A 465 -27.86 11.65 6.93
CA ARG A 465 -28.61 12.82 6.44
C ARG A 465 -28.80 12.82 4.92
N LEU A 466 -27.90 12.18 4.19
CA LEU A 466 -27.86 12.19 2.74
C LEU A 466 -28.44 10.92 2.13
N SER A 467 -29.03 11.04 0.95
CA SER A 467 -29.52 9.93 0.14
C SER A 467 -28.40 9.36 -0.72
N PRO A 468 -28.54 8.13 -1.26
CA PRO A 468 -27.49 7.50 -2.07
C PRO A 468 -27.20 8.19 -3.41
N HIS A 469 -28.07 9.11 -3.83
CA HIS A 469 -27.98 9.87 -5.07
C HIS A 469 -27.38 11.27 -4.88
N GLU A 470 -27.24 11.73 -3.64
CA GLU A 470 -26.68 13.05 -3.34
C GLU A 470 -25.15 12.99 -3.26
N SER A 471 -24.50 14.01 -3.81
CA SER A 471 -23.05 14.21 -3.67
C SER A 471 -22.74 15.23 -2.58
N ASP A 472 -21.62 15.06 -1.90
CA ASP A 472 -21.17 15.98 -0.86
C ASP A 472 -19.68 16.31 -0.98
N ARG A 473 -19.34 17.58 -0.71
CA ARG A 473 -17.97 18.10 -0.87
C ARG A 473 -17.02 17.68 0.24
N LYS A 474 -17.52 16.94 1.23
CA LYS A 474 -16.75 16.44 2.37
C LYS A 474 -16.87 14.92 2.53
N THR A 475 -17.42 14.26 1.52
CA THR A 475 -17.63 12.82 1.52
C THR A 475 -16.83 12.17 0.40
N GLY A 476 -15.87 11.33 0.79
CA GLY A 476 -15.09 10.46 -0.07
C GLY A 476 -15.54 9.01 0.07
N PHE A 477 -14.64 8.08 -0.21
CA PHE A 477 -14.89 6.64 -0.11
C PHE A 477 -13.57 5.85 -0.14
N ARG A 478 -13.67 4.57 0.19
CA ARG A 478 -12.65 3.55 -0.07
C ARG A 478 -13.27 2.36 -0.76
N CYS A 479 -12.46 1.72 -1.59
CA CYS A 479 -12.80 0.42 -2.12
C CYS A 479 -12.24 -0.68 -1.23
N ALA A 480 -12.95 -1.79 -1.19
CA ALA A 480 -12.57 -3.05 -0.57
C ALA A 480 -12.49 -4.15 -1.64
N TYR A 481 -11.78 -5.22 -1.30
CA TYR A 481 -11.68 -6.42 -2.12
C TYR A 481 -11.80 -7.65 -1.24
N VAL A 482 -12.71 -8.55 -1.63
CA VAL A 482 -12.82 -9.91 -1.11
C VAL A 482 -12.61 -10.87 -2.26
N ASN A 483 -11.97 -12.02 -1.98
CA ASN A 483 -11.85 -13.07 -2.99
C ASN A 483 -13.24 -13.72 -3.17
N PRO A 484 -13.85 -13.62 -4.37
CA PRO A 484 -15.21 -14.06 -4.61
C PRO A 484 -15.40 -15.58 -4.57
#